data_AF-A0A2N2PUQ3-F1
#
_entry.id   AF-A0A2N2PUQ3-F1
#
_cell.length_a   1.000
_cell.length_b   1.000
_cell.length_c   1.000
_cell.angle_alpha   90.00
_cell.angle_beta   90.00
_cell.angle_gamma   90.00
#
_symmetry.space_group_name_H-M   'P 1'
#
loop_
_entity.id
_entity.type
_entity.pdbx_description
1 polymer ?
#
loop_
_entity_poly.entity_id
_entity_poly.type
_entity_poly.pdbx_seq_one_letter_code
_entity_poly.pdbx_strand_id
1 'polypeptide(L)'
;MTTVTISEILDDLRAADEITRRYERRYWLSSADFYELYRQGLLDDGERLEDFTLWAGFYEIKLDREKDLQKLSQIRMRHLREQVQLGSAQIAPLEPALELVSA
;
A
#
# COMPACT_ATOMS: atom_id res chain seq x y z
N MET A 1 -3.93 18.47 6.19
CA MET A 1 -4.90 17.52 5.62
C MET A 1 -4.54 17.35 4.18
N THR A 2 -4.20 16.13 3.79
CA THR A 2 -3.81 15.82 2.41
C THR A 2 -4.87 14.90 1.85
N THR A 3 -5.52 15.32 0.78
CA THR A 3 -6.42 14.45 0.02
C THR A 3 -5.59 13.52 -0.84
N VAL A 4 -5.87 12.21 -0.80
CA VAL A 4 -5.23 11.22 -1.67
C VAL A 4 -6.30 10.48 -2.45
N THR A 5 -6.18 10.43 -3.77
CA THR A 5 -7.13 9.74 -4.65
C THR A 5 -6.81 8.25 -4.79
N ILE A 6 -7.79 7.45 -5.24
CA ILE A 6 -7.53 6.04 -5.55
C ILE A 6 -6.46 5.88 -6.65
N SER A 7 -6.39 6.79 -7.63
CA SER A 7 -5.37 6.69 -8.68
C SER A 7 -3.98 6.90 -8.11
N GLU A 8 -3.80 7.89 -7.24
CA GLU A 8 -2.52 8.11 -6.53
C GLU A 8 -2.13 6.91 -5.67
N ILE A 9 -3.09 6.30 -4.95
CA ILE A 9 -2.84 5.07 -4.18
C ILE A 9 -2.38 3.93 -5.08
N LEU A 10 -3.07 3.72 -6.22
CA LEU A 10 -2.74 2.64 -7.15
C LEU A 10 -1.41 2.87 -7.86
N ASP A 11 -1.06 4.13 -8.13
CA ASP A 11 0.21 4.51 -8.74
C ASP A 11 1.38 4.30 -7.78
N ASP A 12 1.23 4.70 -6.51
CA ASP A 12 2.20 4.44 -5.45
C ASP A 12 2.38 2.93 -5.22
N LEU A 13 1.27 2.17 -5.18
CA LEU A 13 1.31 0.70 -5.04
C LEU A 13 2.07 0.05 -6.19
N ARG A 14 1.82 0.47 -7.43
CA ARG A 14 2.52 -0.04 -8.61
C ARG A 14 4.03 0.23 -8.52
N ALA A 15 4.43 1.45 -8.16
CA ALA A 15 5.84 1.79 -8.00
C ALA A 15 6.52 0.98 -6.88
N ALA A 16 5.86 0.85 -5.73
CA ALA A 16 6.37 0.08 -4.60
C ALA A 16 6.43 -1.44 -4.91
N ASP A 17 5.45 -1.98 -5.62
CA ASP A 17 5.43 -3.37 -6.09
C ASP A 17 6.57 -3.67 -7.06
N GLU A 18 6.84 -2.77 -8.01
CA GLU A 18 7.94 -2.94 -8.95
C GLU A 18 9.29 -3.06 -8.24
N ILE A 19 9.50 -2.29 -7.19
CA ILE A 19 10.75 -2.30 -6.43
C ILE A 19 10.81 -3.53 -5.55
N THR A 20 9.79 -3.78 -4.74
CA THR A 20 9.76 -4.93 -3.82
C THR A 20 9.93 -6.25 -4.55
N ARG A 21 9.26 -6.46 -5.70
CA ARG A 21 9.41 -7.66 -6.54
C ARG A 21 10.82 -7.89 -7.07
N ARG A 22 11.62 -6.84 -7.29
CA ARG A 22 13.03 -7.02 -7.71
C ARG A 22 13.83 -7.70 -6.60
N TYR A 23 13.58 -7.34 -5.35
CA TYR A 23 14.23 -7.93 -4.19
C TYR A 23 13.72 -9.35 -3.93
N GLU A 24 12.42 -9.60 -4.06
CA GLU A 24 11.87 -10.96 -3.95
C GLU A 24 12.49 -11.92 -4.97
N ARG A 25 12.68 -11.48 -6.22
CA ARG A 25 13.37 -12.30 -7.24
C ARG A 25 14.87 -12.44 -6.98
N ARG A 26 15.52 -11.40 -6.45
CA ARG A 26 16.97 -11.42 -6.18
C ARG A 26 17.31 -12.32 -5.00
N TYR A 27 16.46 -12.34 -3.97
CA TYR A 27 16.71 -13.01 -2.70
C TYR A 27 15.83 -14.23 -2.45
N TRP A 28 14.87 -14.51 -3.34
CA TRP A 28 13.95 -15.66 -3.27
C TRP A 28 13.18 -15.76 -1.95
N LEU A 29 12.85 -14.61 -1.37
CA LEU A 29 12.05 -14.45 -0.17
C LEU A 29 10.87 -13.56 -0.46
N SER A 30 9.75 -13.79 0.23
CA SER A 30 8.64 -12.83 0.18
C SER A 30 9.07 -11.51 0.81
N SER A 31 8.51 -10.38 0.36
CA SER A 31 8.82 -9.09 0.98
C SER A 31 8.45 -9.06 2.47
N ALA A 32 7.44 -9.82 2.89
CA ALA A 32 7.04 -9.93 4.28
C ALA A 32 8.11 -10.62 5.14
N ASP A 33 8.62 -11.78 4.70
CA ASP A 33 9.68 -12.50 5.41
C ASP A 33 10.99 -11.71 5.39
N PHE A 34 11.31 -11.10 4.26
CA PHE A 34 12.50 -10.27 4.12
C PHE A 34 12.45 -9.05 5.04
N TYR A 35 11.26 -8.45 5.23
CA TYR A 35 11.09 -7.29 6.11
C TYR A 35 11.20 -7.69 7.57
N GLU A 36 10.71 -8.88 7.93
CA GLU A 36 10.87 -9.41 9.28
C GLU A 36 12.35 -9.57 9.65
N LEU A 37 13.15 -10.14 8.75
CA LEU A 37 14.60 -10.27 8.93
C LEU A 37 15.27 -8.89 9.03
N TYR A 38 14.86 -7.93 8.19
CA TYR A 38 15.35 -6.54 8.22
C TYR A 38 15.09 -5.89 9.58
N ARG A 39 13.85 -5.95 10.08
CA ARG A 39 13.46 -5.34 11.36
C ARG A 39 14.17 -5.96 12.56
N GLN A 40 14.54 -7.23 12.48
CA GLN A 40 15.30 -7.93 13.52
C GLN A 40 16.81 -7.63 13.47
N GLY A 41 17.29 -6.87 12.46
CA GLY A 41 18.71 -6.60 12.26
C GLY A 41 19.50 -7.81 11.76
N LEU A 42 18.84 -8.83 11.22
CA LEU A 42 19.47 -10.09 10.79
C LEU A 42 20.04 -10.05 9.37
N LEU A 43 19.86 -8.95 8.65
CA LEU A 43 20.33 -8.76 7.28
C LEU A 43 21.60 -7.92 7.18
N ASP A 44 22.15 -7.46 8.30
CA ASP A 44 23.27 -6.52 8.32
C ASP A 44 24.63 -7.25 8.27
N ASP A 45 25.28 -7.19 7.11
CA ASP A 45 26.70 -7.52 6.91
C ASP A 45 27.56 -6.28 6.57
N GLY A 46 26.96 -5.07 6.62
CA GLY A 46 27.60 -3.79 6.31
C GLY A 46 27.75 -3.46 4.82
N GLU A 47 27.65 -4.42 3.88
CA GLU A 47 27.87 -4.16 2.45
C GLU A 47 26.59 -3.76 1.69
N ARG A 48 25.40 -4.08 2.23
CA ARG A 48 24.11 -3.91 1.53
C ARG A 48 23.09 -3.05 2.27
N LEU A 49 23.51 -2.35 3.31
CA LEU A 49 22.62 -1.61 4.20
C LEU A 49 21.80 -0.54 3.47
N GLU A 50 22.41 0.19 2.53
CA GLU A 50 21.72 1.24 1.75
C GLU A 50 20.61 0.66 0.85
N ASP A 51 20.90 -0.45 0.15
CA ASP A 51 19.93 -1.16 -0.70
C ASP A 51 18.74 -1.67 0.12
N PHE A 52 18.99 -2.27 1.29
CA PHE A 52 17.94 -2.80 2.16
C PHE A 52 17.12 -1.70 2.82
N THR A 53 17.74 -0.58 3.19
CA THR A 53 17.03 0.59 3.73
C THR A 53 16.11 1.20 2.69
N LEU A 54 16.58 1.36 1.45
CA LEU A 54 15.76 1.87 0.36
C LEU A 54 14.57 0.94 0.08
N TRP A 55 14.84 -0.36 -0.02
CA TRP A 55 13.79 -1.36 -0.22
C TRP A 55 12.75 -1.36 0.90
N ALA A 56 13.20 -1.28 2.17
CA ALA A 56 12.31 -1.25 3.32
C ALA A 56 11.36 -0.06 3.27
N GLY A 57 11.86 1.12 2.86
CA GLY A 57 11.01 2.30 2.66
C GLY A 57 9.91 2.08 1.62
N PHE A 58 10.23 1.45 0.47
CA PHE A 58 9.20 1.11 -0.52
C PHE A 58 8.21 0.06 -0.02
N TYR A 59 8.68 -0.91 0.78
CA TYR A 59 7.78 -1.90 1.37
C TYR A 59 6.83 -1.26 2.40
N GLU A 60 7.29 -0.30 3.20
CA GLU A 60 6.44 0.47 4.11
C GLU A 60 5.40 1.31 3.37
N ILE A 61 5.81 2.00 2.30
CA ILE A 61 4.90 2.74 1.41
C ILE A 61 3.81 1.80 0.88
N LYS A 62 4.19 0.62 0.39
CA LYS A 62 3.24 -0.40 -0.07
C LYS A 62 2.22 -0.74 1.02
N LEU A 63 2.68 -1.10 2.22
CA LEU A 63 1.80 -1.47 3.32
C LEU A 63 0.83 -0.35 3.70
N ASP A 64 1.29 0.90 3.70
CA ASP A 64 0.45 2.04 4.02
C ASP A 64 -0.59 2.32 2.92
N ARG A 65 -0.20 2.21 1.65
CA ARG A 65 -1.12 2.37 0.53
C ARG A 65 -2.12 1.23 0.40
N GLU A 66 -1.75 0.01 0.75
CA GLU A 66 -2.70 -1.12 0.86
C GLU A 66 -3.75 -0.84 1.95
N LYS A 67 -3.34 -0.30 3.11
CA LYS A 67 -4.28 0.12 4.16
C LYS A 67 -5.20 1.24 3.68
N ASP A 68 -4.67 2.24 2.99
CA ASP A 68 -5.45 3.35 2.47
C ASP A 68 -6.45 2.88 1.41
N LEU A 69 -6.02 2.04 0.46
CA LEU A 69 -6.91 1.42 -0.52
C LEU A 69 -8.06 0.67 0.17
N GLN A 70 -7.74 -0.11 1.21
CA GLN A 70 -8.73 -0.86 1.96
C GLN A 70 -9.72 0.05 2.69
N LYS A 71 -9.25 1.15 3.32
CA LYS A 71 -10.13 2.14 3.95
C LYS A 71 -11.07 2.79 2.93
N LEU A 72 -10.53 3.20 1.78
CA LEU A 72 -11.30 3.82 0.70
C LEU A 72 -12.38 2.85 0.18
N SER A 73 -12.02 1.60 -0.03
CA SER A 73 -12.95 0.53 -0.43
C SER A 73 -14.04 0.33 0.61
N GLN A 74 -13.70 0.31 1.90
CA GLN A 74 -14.68 0.17 2.99
C GLN A 74 -15.68 1.34 3.06
N ILE A 75 -15.22 2.58 2.87
CA ILE A 75 -16.09 3.76 2.79
C ILE A 75 -17.03 3.63 1.59
N ARG A 76 -16.48 3.32 0.41
CA ARG A 76 -17.27 3.12 -0.82
C ARG A 76 -18.32 2.03 -0.64
N MET A 77 -17.95 0.89 -0.05
CA MET A 77 -18.86 -0.23 0.22
C MET A 77 -19.98 0.13 1.20
N ARG A 78 -19.71 0.98 2.19
CA ARG A 78 -20.74 1.47 3.12
C ARG A 78 -21.82 2.25 2.38
N HIS A 79 -21.42 3.22 1.55
CA HIS A 79 -22.35 3.99 0.73
C HIS A 79 -23.13 3.14 -0.27
N LEU A 80 -22.48 2.16 -0.90
CA LEU A 80 -23.18 1.23 -1.79
C LEU A 80 -24.23 0.42 -1.02
N ARG A 81 -23.92 -0.07 0.18
CA ARG A 81 -24.90 -0.79 1.02
C ARG A 81 -26.08 0.08 1.44
N GLU A 82 -25.85 1.36 1.74
CA GLU A 82 -26.91 2.33 2.02
C GLU A 82 -27.82 2.53 0.81
N GLN A 83 -27.26 2.64 -0.40
CA GLN A 83 -28.04 2.74 -1.64
C GLN A 83 -28.87 1.49 -1.94
N VAL A 84 -28.32 0.28 -1.69
CA VAL A 84 -29.09 -0.96 -1.84
C VAL A 84 -30.31 -0.98 -0.93
N GLN A 85 -30.21 -0.48 0.30
CA GLN A 85 -31.36 -0.41 1.22
C GLN A 85 -32.48 0.50 0.70
N LEU A 86 -32.15 1.48 -0.15
CA LEU A 86 -33.08 2.40 -0.79
C LEU A 86 -33.58 1.91 -2.16
N GLY A 87 -33.15 0.71 -2.60
CA GLY A 87 -33.56 0.09 -3.85
C GLY A 87 -32.42 -0.69 -4.51
N SER A 88 -31.58 0.02 -5.28
CA SER A 88 -30.45 -0.59 -6.00
C SER A 88 -29.22 0.33 -5.93
N ALA A 89 -28.06 -0.25 -5.65
CA ALA A 89 -26.80 0.50 -5.71
C ALA A 89 -26.36 0.71 -7.16
N GLN A 90 -25.86 1.91 -7.44
CA GLN A 90 -25.22 2.25 -8.71
C GLN A 90 -23.74 2.49 -8.47
N ILE A 91 -22.89 1.70 -9.12
CA ILE A 91 -21.43 1.89 -9.07
C ILE A 91 -21.05 2.89 -10.16
N ALA A 92 -21.10 4.17 -9.82
CA ALA A 92 -20.62 5.22 -10.73
C ALA A 92 -19.08 5.18 -10.84
N PRO A 93 -18.49 5.40 -12.02
CA PRO A 93 -17.03 5.49 -12.23
C PRO A 93 -16.49 6.86 -11.79
N LEU A 94 -16.92 7.34 -10.63
CA LEU A 94 -16.40 8.57 -10.02
C LEU A 94 -15.21 8.20 -9.13
N GLU A 95 -14.10 8.92 -9.31
CA GLU A 95 -12.88 8.71 -8.54
C GLU A 95 -13.10 9.03 -7.05
N PRO A 96 -12.96 8.04 -6.15
CA PRO A 96 -12.97 8.28 -4.71
C PRO A 96 -11.63 8.82 -4.21
N ALA A 97 -11.67 9.56 -3.11
CA ALA A 97 -10.51 10.08 -2.41
C ALA A 97 -10.64 9.93 -0.88
N LEU A 98 -9.51 9.90 -0.18
CA LEU A 98 -9.41 9.89 1.27
C LEU A 98 -8.82 11.20 1.77
N GLU A 99 -9.36 11.71 2.88
CA GLU A 99 -8.72 12.76 3.65
C GLU A 99 -7.75 12.15 4.67
N LEU A 100 -6.45 12.37 4.49
CA LEU A 100 -5.43 11.95 5.43
C LEU A 100 -5.11 13.10 6.41
N VAL A 101 -5.15 12.77 7.70
CA VAL A 101 -4.66 13.67 8.75
C VAL A 101 -3.16 13.51 8.82
N SER A 102 -2.42 14.57 8.49
CA SER A 102 -0.98 14.65 8.72
C SER A 102 -0.74 14.61 10.23
N ALA A 103 0.02 13.61 10.69
CA ALA A 103 0.43 13.49 12.10
C ALA A 103 1.44 14.57 12.48
#